data_AF-A0A821CET6-F1
#
_entry.id   AF-A0A821CET6-F1
#
_cell.length_a   1.000
_cell.length_b   1.000
_cell.length_c   1.000
_cell.angle_alpha   90.00
_cell.angle_beta   90.00
_cell.angle_gamma   90.00
#
_symmetry.space_group_name_H-M   'P 1'
#
loop_
_entity.id
_entity.type
_entity.pdbx_description
1 polymer ?
#
loop_
_entity_poly.entity_id
_entity_poly.type
_entity_poly.pdbx_seq_one_letter_code
_entity_poly.pdbx_strand_id
1 'polypeptide(L)'
;HCGKQFNSTNKFNEHRLVDCPGISVECLSHDYACNEHVITHVEIEEHSITEQHQQIFSNHVRRISLCENERQTNTDFPLTTTTTESYDPDTIQFEEVSGILNILGNGIETLASDAQRLRNESLQAQITLQTLEEQLLGLKLSMEESNGFLQGVNCNLDIVRQDFTSLQEKVNDLQCVSYDGTFLWKITNVKEKM
;
A
#
# COMPACT_ATOMS: atom_id res chain seq x y z
N HIS A 1 2.07 -4.62 -34.26
CA HIS A 1 2.57 -3.51 -33.44
C HIS A 1 3.29 -3.97 -32.17
N CYS A 2 2.77 -4.94 -31.39
CA CYS A 2 3.43 -5.41 -30.15
C CYS A 2 3.83 -6.91 -30.12
N GLY A 3 3.66 -7.65 -31.22
CA GLY A 3 4.05 -9.06 -31.33
C GLY A 3 3.18 -10.08 -30.55
N LYS A 4 2.21 -9.62 -29.76
CA LYS A 4 1.30 -10.51 -29.02
C LYS A 4 0.29 -11.18 -29.97
N GLN A 5 0.11 -12.48 -29.81
CA GLN A 5 -0.92 -13.27 -30.48
C GLN A 5 -2.15 -13.39 -29.59
N PHE A 6 -3.34 -13.27 -30.19
CA PHE A 6 -4.61 -13.31 -29.47
C PHE A 6 -5.51 -14.41 -30.02
N ASN A 7 -6.13 -15.16 -29.13
CA ASN A 7 -7.00 -16.28 -29.48
C ASN A 7 -8.44 -15.84 -29.82
N SER A 8 -8.75 -14.54 -29.76
CA SER A 8 -10.05 -14.01 -30.16
C SER A 8 -9.95 -12.53 -30.56
N THR A 9 -10.87 -12.11 -31.42
CA THR A 9 -10.98 -10.71 -31.88
C THR A 9 -11.33 -9.76 -30.74
N ASN A 10 -12.11 -10.20 -29.75
CA ASN A 10 -12.42 -9.38 -28.57
C ASN A 10 -11.17 -9.10 -27.74
N LYS A 11 -10.34 -10.12 -27.46
CA LYS A 11 -9.08 -9.93 -26.71
C LYS A 11 -8.07 -9.09 -27.48
N PHE A 12 -8.06 -9.22 -28.81
CA PHE A 12 -7.26 -8.34 -29.67
C PHE A 12 -7.73 -6.89 -29.58
N ASN A 13 -9.03 -6.63 -29.65
CA ASN A 13 -9.59 -5.28 -29.59
C ASN A 13 -9.39 -4.63 -28.21
N GLU A 14 -9.58 -5.39 -27.14
CA GLU A 14 -9.31 -4.94 -25.77
C GLU A 14 -7.83 -4.59 -25.60
N HIS A 15 -6.92 -5.48 -26.03
CA HIS A 15 -5.49 -5.18 -26.00
C HIS A 15 -5.12 -3.97 -26.88
N ARG A 16 -5.72 -3.85 -28.06
CA ARG A 16 -5.49 -2.72 -28.98
C ARG A 16 -5.99 -1.40 -28.42
N LEU A 17 -7.03 -1.39 -27.59
CA LEU A 17 -7.59 -0.15 -27.06
C LEU A 17 -6.98 0.23 -25.71
N VAL A 18 -6.50 -0.73 -24.93
CA VAL A 18 -6.13 -0.50 -23.53
C VAL A 18 -4.63 -0.71 -23.28
N ASP A 19 -4.04 -1.75 -23.87
CA ASP A 19 -2.78 -2.32 -23.35
C ASP A 19 -1.63 -2.39 -24.38
N CYS A 20 -1.84 -1.92 -25.61
CA CYS A 20 -0.86 -2.09 -26.67
C CYS A 20 0.22 -0.98 -26.59
N PRO A 21 1.47 -1.31 -26.21
CA PRO A 21 2.54 -0.31 -26.08
C PRO A 21 2.98 0.28 -27.43
N GLY A 22 2.59 -0.35 -28.53
CA GLY A 22 2.91 0.12 -29.89
C GLY A 22 1.89 1.09 -30.48
N ILE A 23 0.89 1.52 -29.70
CA ILE A 23 -0.11 2.50 -30.13
C ILE A 23 0.23 3.83 -29.48
N SER A 24 0.50 4.79 -30.35
CA SER A 24 0.73 6.17 -29.95
C SER A 24 -0.52 7.01 -30.16
N VAL A 25 -0.81 7.85 -29.19
CA VAL A 25 -1.94 8.78 -29.17
C VAL A 25 -1.42 10.20 -29.07
N GLU A 26 -2.19 11.13 -29.62
CA GLU A 26 -1.84 12.54 -29.60
C GLU A 26 -2.13 13.13 -28.21
N CYS A 27 -1.23 13.97 -27.71
CA CYS A 27 -1.45 14.65 -26.44
C CYS A 27 -2.61 15.65 -26.58
N LEU A 28 -3.65 15.51 -25.74
CA LEU A 28 -4.78 16.45 -25.71
C LEU A 28 -4.37 17.88 -25.34
N SER A 29 -3.18 18.06 -24.75
CA SER A 29 -2.63 19.37 -24.41
C SER A 29 -1.60 19.87 -25.43
N HIS A 30 -1.47 19.24 -26.60
CA HIS A 30 -0.55 19.69 -27.65
C HIS A 30 -0.81 21.14 -28.06
N ASP A 31 -2.08 21.50 -28.30
CA ASP A 31 -2.52 22.87 -28.63
C ASP A 31 -2.24 23.89 -27.51
N TYR A 32 -1.93 23.42 -26.31
CA TYR A 32 -1.63 24.22 -25.13
C TYR A 32 -0.13 24.21 -24.77
N ALA A 33 0.72 23.95 -25.76
CA ALA A 33 2.18 23.93 -25.65
C ALA A 33 2.74 22.75 -24.82
N CYS A 34 2.10 21.59 -24.87
CA CYS A 34 2.76 20.35 -24.50
C CYS A 34 3.86 20.01 -25.52
N ASN A 35 5.06 19.68 -25.03
CA ASN A 35 6.23 19.39 -25.87
C ASN A 35 6.19 17.98 -26.48
N GLU A 36 5.40 17.05 -25.91
CA GLU A 36 5.28 15.69 -26.44
C GLU A 36 3.96 15.57 -27.19
N HIS A 37 4.06 15.64 -28.52
CA HIS A 37 2.91 15.57 -29.43
C HIS A 37 2.34 14.15 -29.53
N VAL A 38 3.18 13.13 -29.38
CA VAL A 38 2.84 11.73 -29.63
C VAL A 38 3.37 10.90 -28.47
N ILE A 39 2.46 10.34 -27.67
CA ILE A 39 2.78 9.58 -26.45
C ILE A 39 2.26 8.17 -26.63
N THR A 40 2.95 7.16 -26.11
CA THR A 40 2.37 5.80 -26.14
C THR A 40 1.19 5.71 -25.20
N HIS A 41 0.19 4.88 -25.53
CA HIS A 41 -1.01 4.73 -24.69
C HIS A 41 -0.67 4.34 -23.24
N VAL A 42 0.45 3.65 -23.02
CA VAL A 42 0.91 3.21 -21.70
C VAL A 42 1.53 4.37 -20.91
N GLU A 43 2.09 5.38 -21.58
CA GLU A 43 2.76 6.52 -20.96
C GLU A 43 1.81 7.71 -20.75
N ILE A 44 0.56 7.65 -21.24
CA ILE A 44 -0.36 8.80 -21.19
C ILE A 44 -0.73 9.20 -19.75
N GLU A 45 -0.89 8.23 -18.86
CA GLU A 45 -1.23 8.50 -17.45
C GLU A 45 -0.08 9.23 -16.76
N GLU A 46 1.15 8.72 -16.90
CA GLU A 46 2.35 9.35 -16.34
C GLU A 46 2.64 10.71 -16.98
N HIS A 47 2.42 10.84 -18.28
CA HIS A 47 2.59 12.09 -19.02
C HIS A 47 1.61 13.17 -18.55
N SER A 48 0.34 12.80 -18.31
CA SER A 48 -0.73 13.73 -17.92
C SER A 48 -0.55 14.36 -16.53
N ILE A 49 0.27 13.75 -15.66
CA ILE A 49 0.55 14.24 -14.30
C ILE A 49 1.83 15.07 -14.20
N THR A 50 2.57 15.24 -15.29
CA THR A 50 3.81 16.03 -15.33
C THR A 50 3.59 17.50 -14.92
N GLU A 51 4.62 18.16 -14.38
CA GLU A 51 4.54 19.58 -14.00
C GLU A 51 4.10 20.48 -15.16
N GLN A 52 4.45 20.12 -16.40
CA GLN A 52 4.01 20.83 -17.59
C GLN A 52 2.48 20.83 -17.75
N HIS A 53 1.83 19.67 -17.60
CA HIS A 53 0.36 19.57 -17.67
C HIS A 53 -0.31 20.26 -16.50
N GLN A 54 0.28 20.16 -15.30
CA GLN A 54 -0.24 20.86 -14.12
C GLN A 54 -0.21 22.38 -14.31
N GLN A 55 0.86 22.91 -14.90
CA GLN A 55 0.97 24.34 -15.22
C GLN A 55 -0.01 24.76 -16.31
N ILE A 56 -0.16 23.98 -17.37
CA ILE A 56 -1.15 24.22 -18.43
C ILE A 56 -2.56 24.29 -17.83
N PHE A 57 -2.92 23.30 -17.01
CA PHE A 57 -4.23 23.24 -16.35
C PHE A 57 -4.45 24.42 -15.40
N SER A 58 -3.46 24.73 -14.54
CA SER A 58 -3.51 25.85 -13.60
C SER A 58 -3.69 27.19 -14.33
N ASN A 59 -2.96 27.40 -15.42
CA ASN A 59 -3.09 28.60 -16.26
C ASN A 59 -4.48 28.70 -16.91
N HIS A 60 -5.05 27.56 -17.33
CA HIS A 60 -6.38 27.54 -17.92
C HIS A 60 -7.46 27.92 -16.90
N VAL A 61 -7.42 27.30 -15.70
CA VAL A 61 -8.32 27.64 -14.59
C VAL A 61 -8.18 29.11 -14.18
N ARG A 62 -6.95 29.63 -14.12
CA ARG A 62 -6.69 31.04 -13.77
C ARG A 62 -7.28 32.01 -14.80
N ARG A 63 -7.15 31.70 -16.10
CA ARG A 63 -7.74 32.53 -17.17
C ARG A 63 -9.26 32.54 -17.09
N ILE A 64 -9.88 31.41 -16.80
CA ILE A 64 -11.34 31.31 -16.63
C ILE A 64 -11.79 32.17 -15.45
N SER A 65 -11.12 32.07 -14.29
CA SER A 65 -11.45 32.85 -13.08
C SER A 65 -11.25 34.37 -13.27
N LEU A 66 -10.27 34.79 -14.08
CA LEU A 66 -10.08 36.22 -14.38
C LEU A 66 -11.17 36.77 -15.31
N CYS A 67 -11.64 35.98 -16.28
CA CYS A 67 -12.74 36.39 -17.17
C CYS A 67 -14.10 36.50 -16.44
N GLU A 68 -14.32 35.77 -15.35
CA GLU A 68 -15.53 35.92 -14.52
C GLU A 68 -15.53 37.23 -13.71
N ASN A 69 -14.37 37.63 -13.19
CA ASN A 69 -14.24 38.86 -12.40
C ASN A 69 -14.42 40.14 -13.24
N GLU A 70 -14.07 40.14 -14.52
CA GLU A 70 -14.30 41.28 -15.42
C GLU A 70 -15.78 41.46 -15.82
N ARG A 71 -16.62 40.41 -15.69
CA ARG A 71 -18.06 40.49 -15.95
C ARG A 71 -18.88 40.99 -14.75
N GLN A 72 -18.34 40.94 -13.53
CA GLN A 72 -19.02 41.37 -12.30
C GLN A 72 -18.86 42.86 -11.95
N THR A 73 -17.95 43.60 -12.60
CA THR A 73 -17.67 45.01 -12.24
C THR A 73 -18.44 46.05 -13.07
N ASN A 74 -19.31 45.64 -14.01
CA ASN A 74 -20.05 46.56 -14.89
C ASN A 74 -21.59 46.35 -14.85
N THR A 75 -22.18 46.20 -13.67
CA THR A 75 -23.65 46.28 -13.50
C THR A 75 -24.04 47.48 -12.65
N ASP A 76 -23.87 48.67 -13.23
CA ASP A 76 -24.63 49.87 -12.87
C ASP A 76 -25.26 50.43 -14.15
N PHE A 77 -26.41 49.88 -14.54
CA PHE A 77 -27.30 50.52 -15.51
C PHE A 77 -28.75 50.38 -15.04
N PRO A 78 -29.53 51.48 -14.97
CA PRO A 78 -30.84 51.47 -14.35
C PRO A 78 -31.85 50.74 -15.24
N LEU A 79 -32.62 49.87 -14.59
CA LEU A 79 -33.70 49.08 -15.12
C LEU A 79 -34.77 50.00 -15.76
N THR A 80 -34.80 50.07 -17.09
CA THR A 80 -35.96 50.57 -17.83
C THR A 80 -36.65 49.38 -18.48
N THR A 81 -37.79 48.99 -17.90
CA THR A 81 -38.71 48.00 -18.46
C THR A 81 -39.16 48.42 -19.86
N THR A 82 -38.73 47.69 -20.89
CA THR A 82 -39.43 47.65 -22.17
C THR A 82 -39.46 46.20 -22.65
N THR A 83 -40.67 45.67 -22.75
CA THR A 83 -40.98 44.35 -23.28
C THR A 83 -40.71 44.34 -24.78
N THR A 84 -39.70 43.58 -25.21
CA THR A 84 -39.56 43.12 -26.59
C THR A 84 -38.94 41.74 -26.55
N GLU A 85 -39.74 40.74 -26.90
CA GLU A 85 -39.29 39.38 -27.20
C GLU A 85 -38.29 39.44 -28.36
N SER A 86 -37.02 39.35 -28.02
CA SER A 86 -35.92 39.09 -28.96
C SER A 86 -35.23 37.83 -28.44
N TYR A 87 -35.48 36.69 -29.09
CA TYR A 87 -34.70 35.48 -28.87
C TYR A 87 -33.26 35.76 -29.31
N ASP A 88 -32.41 36.11 -28.35
CA ASP A 88 -31.01 36.43 -28.57
C ASP A 88 -30.18 35.13 -28.45
N PRO A 89 -29.56 34.63 -29.52
CA PRO A 89 -28.78 33.38 -29.48
C PRO A 89 -27.61 33.41 -28.48
N ASP A 90 -27.19 34.60 -28.03
CA ASP A 90 -26.13 34.78 -27.04
C ASP A 90 -26.57 34.43 -25.60
N THR A 91 -27.87 34.46 -25.29
CA THR A 91 -28.37 34.07 -23.95
C THR A 91 -28.40 32.56 -23.75
N ILE A 92 -28.68 31.80 -24.81
CA ILE A 92 -28.66 30.33 -24.79
C ILE A 92 -27.21 29.82 -24.56
N GLN A 93 -26.22 30.43 -25.21
CA GLN A 93 -24.81 30.07 -25.00
C GLN A 93 -24.32 30.36 -23.58
N PHE A 94 -24.81 31.44 -22.95
CA PHE A 94 -24.41 31.77 -21.57
C PHE A 94 -24.97 30.76 -20.55
N GLU A 95 -26.19 30.26 -20.76
CA GLU A 95 -26.81 29.25 -19.91
C GLU A 95 -26.11 27.88 -20.03
N GLU A 96 -25.69 27.50 -21.26
CA GLU A 96 -24.89 26.29 -21.49
C GLU A 96 -23.50 26.37 -20.81
N VAL A 97 -22.83 27.52 -20.92
CA VAL A 97 -21.53 27.74 -20.26
C VAL A 97 -21.66 27.69 -18.74
N SER A 98 -22.73 28.30 -18.19
CA SER A 98 -23.03 28.22 -16.75
C SER A 98 -23.30 26.78 -16.29
N GLY A 99 -24.01 25.99 -17.11
CA GLY A 99 -24.23 24.56 -16.86
C GLY A 99 -22.93 23.75 -16.83
N ILE A 100 -22.02 23.99 -17.77
CA ILE A 100 -20.70 23.34 -17.81
C ILE A 100 -19.86 23.74 -16.59
N LEU A 101 -19.84 25.03 -16.23
CA LEU A 101 -19.11 25.52 -15.06
C LEU A 101 -19.63 24.91 -13.76
N ASN A 102 -20.94 24.75 -13.63
CA ASN A 102 -21.54 24.09 -12.46
C ASN A 102 -21.15 22.59 -12.39
N ILE A 103 -21.15 21.88 -13.52
CA ILE A 103 -20.68 20.48 -13.58
C ILE A 103 -19.20 20.39 -13.19
N LEU A 104 -18.36 21.28 -13.71
CA LEU A 104 -16.94 21.34 -13.38
C LEU A 104 -16.71 21.68 -11.90
N GLY A 105 -17.46 22.63 -11.35
CA GLY A 105 -17.41 22.99 -9.93
C GLY A 105 -17.75 21.80 -9.03
N ASN A 106 -18.86 21.12 -9.31
CA ASN A 106 -19.26 19.92 -8.58
C ASN A 106 -18.23 18.78 -8.72
N GLY A 107 -17.61 18.64 -9.90
CA GLY A 107 -16.53 17.69 -10.14
C GLY A 107 -15.29 17.99 -9.30
N ILE A 108 -14.87 19.26 -9.24
CA ILE A 108 -13.73 19.70 -8.43
C ILE A 108 -14.00 19.48 -6.94
N GLU A 109 -15.20 19.81 -6.46
CA GLU A 109 -15.58 19.58 -5.05
C GLU A 109 -15.58 18.09 -4.69
N THR A 110 -16.08 17.25 -5.59
CA THR A 110 -16.07 15.79 -5.41
C THR A 110 -14.64 15.27 -5.33
N LEU A 111 -13.77 15.70 -6.26
CA LEU A 111 -12.35 15.33 -6.27
C LEU A 111 -11.61 15.82 -5.03
N ALA A 112 -11.90 17.03 -4.56
CA ALA A 112 -11.31 17.57 -3.33
C ALA A 112 -11.73 16.76 -2.10
N SER A 113 -13.00 16.36 -2.02
CA SER A 113 -13.51 15.48 -0.97
C SER A 113 -12.82 14.11 -1.01
N ASP A 114 -12.68 13.51 -2.19
CA ASP A 114 -11.99 12.23 -2.35
C ASP A 114 -10.49 12.32 -2.02
N ALA A 115 -9.82 13.39 -2.41
CA ALA A 115 -8.42 13.62 -2.06
C ALA A 115 -8.23 13.71 -0.53
N GLN A 116 -9.14 14.41 0.16
CA GLN A 116 -9.12 14.49 1.62
C GLN A 116 -9.41 13.14 2.29
N ARG A 117 -10.36 12.37 1.74
CA ARG A 117 -10.66 11.02 2.20
C ARG A 117 -9.45 10.10 2.05
N LEU A 118 -8.83 10.06 0.87
CA LEU A 118 -7.63 9.26 0.59
C LEU A 118 -6.46 9.66 1.51
N ARG A 119 -6.29 10.96 1.78
CA ARG A 119 -5.29 11.43 2.74
C ARG A 119 -5.53 10.88 4.15
N ASN A 120 -6.79 10.88 4.60
CA ASN A 120 -7.16 10.34 5.91
C ASN A 120 -6.92 8.82 5.98
N GLU A 121 -7.34 8.09 4.93
CA GLU A 121 -7.11 6.64 4.81
C GLU A 121 -5.61 6.32 4.81
N SER A 122 -4.79 7.09 4.09
CA SER A 122 -3.34 6.94 4.07
C SER A 122 -2.72 7.17 5.45
N LEU A 123 -3.18 8.17 6.20
CA LEU A 123 -2.69 8.43 7.56
C LEU A 123 -3.05 7.28 8.49
N GLN A 124 -4.28 6.76 8.40
CA GLN A 124 -4.74 5.64 9.20
C GLN A 124 -3.96 4.35 8.89
N ALA A 125 -3.66 4.11 7.60
CA ALA A 125 -2.82 3.00 7.18
C ALA A 125 -1.40 3.12 7.76
N GLN A 126 -0.81 4.31 7.76
CA GLN A 126 0.52 4.56 8.34
C GLN A 126 0.55 4.27 9.84
N ILE A 127 -0.46 4.72 10.60
CA ILE A 127 -0.58 4.44 12.04
C ILE A 127 -0.68 2.93 12.26
N THR A 128 -1.49 2.25 11.47
CA THR A 128 -1.68 0.78 11.56
C THR A 128 -0.37 0.04 11.30
N LEU A 129 0.41 0.48 10.31
CA LEU A 129 1.74 -0.07 10.03
C LEU A 129 2.70 0.09 11.21
N GLN A 130 2.74 1.27 11.83
CA GLN A 130 3.59 1.50 13.01
C GLN A 130 3.19 0.60 14.18
N THR A 131 1.89 0.45 14.45
CA THR A 131 1.41 -0.46 15.51
C THR A 131 1.78 -1.91 15.21
N LEU A 132 1.67 -2.35 13.96
CA LEU A 132 2.07 -3.69 13.54
C LEU A 132 3.58 -3.92 13.72
N GLU A 133 4.40 -2.92 13.41
CA GLU A 133 5.85 -2.98 13.60
C GLU A 133 6.21 -3.13 15.08
N GLU A 134 5.57 -2.35 15.97
CA GLU A 134 5.74 -2.48 17.42
C GLU A 134 5.33 -3.86 17.94
N GLN A 135 4.20 -4.39 17.47
CA GLN A 135 3.74 -5.73 17.84
C GLN A 135 4.71 -6.82 17.37
N LEU A 136 5.28 -6.67 16.18
CA LEU A 136 6.25 -7.61 15.63
C LEU A 136 7.54 -7.61 16.46
N LEU A 137 8.02 -6.43 16.87
CA LEU A 137 9.17 -6.31 17.77
C LEU A 137 8.90 -6.98 19.12
N GLY A 138 7.70 -6.79 19.68
CA GLY A 138 7.27 -7.46 20.91
C GLY A 138 7.24 -8.99 20.76
N LEU A 139 6.70 -9.50 19.66
CA LEU A 139 6.66 -10.93 19.37
C LEU A 139 8.07 -11.53 19.22
N LYS A 140 8.97 -10.80 18.54
CA LYS A 140 10.37 -11.20 18.40
C LYS A 140 11.06 -11.36 19.74
N LEU A 141 10.91 -10.37 20.64
CA LEU A 141 11.45 -10.44 22.00
C LEU A 141 10.89 -11.64 22.77
N SER A 142 9.58 -11.85 22.71
CA SER A 142 8.94 -13.01 23.37
C SER A 142 9.45 -14.35 22.84
N MET A 143 9.73 -14.44 21.53
CA MET A 143 10.32 -15.63 20.92
C MET A 143 11.76 -15.85 21.38
N GLU A 144 12.57 -14.79 21.48
CA GLU A 144 13.94 -14.86 21.99
C GLU A 144 13.97 -15.32 23.45
N GLU A 145 13.09 -14.79 24.29
CA GLU A 145 12.94 -15.20 25.70
C GLU A 145 12.50 -16.67 25.83
N SER A 146 11.49 -17.07 25.04
CA SER A 146 11.01 -18.46 25.03
C SER A 146 12.10 -19.44 24.58
N ASN A 147 12.88 -19.07 23.58
CA ASN A 147 14.01 -19.88 23.12
C ASN A 147 15.10 -19.99 24.20
N GLY A 148 15.41 -18.89 24.90
CA GLY A 148 16.33 -18.91 26.04
C GLY A 148 15.85 -19.83 27.17
N PHE A 149 14.55 -19.78 27.48
CA PHE A 149 13.93 -20.70 28.44
C PHE A 149 14.06 -22.17 28.02
N LEU A 150 13.77 -22.49 26.75
CA LEU A 150 13.89 -23.85 26.22
C LEU A 150 15.33 -24.37 26.25
N GLN A 151 16.32 -23.51 25.96
CA GLN A 151 17.74 -23.86 26.13
C GLN A 151 18.07 -24.21 27.58
N GLY A 152 17.53 -23.45 28.55
CA GLY A 152 17.66 -23.77 29.97
C GLY A 152 17.04 -25.12 30.34
N VAL A 153 15.85 -25.42 29.82
CA VAL A 153 15.19 -26.73 30.01
C VAL A 153 16.03 -27.88 29.43
N ASN A 154 16.59 -27.70 28.24
CA ASN A 154 17.46 -28.71 27.61
C ASN A 154 18.71 -28.98 28.45
N CYS A 155 19.37 -27.95 28.97
CA CYS A 155 20.52 -28.11 29.86
C CYS A 155 20.16 -28.91 31.11
N ASN A 156 19.02 -28.60 31.74
CA ASN A 156 18.54 -29.35 32.90
C ASN A 156 18.24 -30.82 32.55
N LEU A 157 17.67 -31.08 31.38
CA LEU A 157 17.39 -32.43 30.90
C LEU A 157 18.68 -33.24 30.68
N ASP A 158 19.72 -32.61 30.16
CA ASP A 158 21.04 -33.23 29.98
C ASP A 158 21.69 -33.59 31.33
N ILE A 159 21.61 -32.71 32.33
CA ILE A 159 22.08 -32.97 33.70
C ILE A 159 21.33 -34.18 34.29
N VAL A 160 19.99 -34.18 34.22
CA VAL A 160 19.18 -35.28 34.75
C VAL A 160 19.50 -36.59 34.03
N ARG A 161 19.75 -36.55 32.72
CA ARG A 161 20.15 -37.74 31.94
C ARG A 161 21.52 -38.26 32.37
N GLN A 162 22.46 -37.37 32.65
CA GLN A 162 23.77 -37.74 33.16
C GLN A 162 23.67 -38.38 34.56
N ASP A 163 22.89 -37.78 35.46
CA ASP A 163 22.64 -38.31 36.80
C ASP A 163 21.98 -39.69 36.76
N PHE A 164 21.00 -39.86 35.87
CA PHE A 164 20.35 -41.16 35.65
C PHE A 164 21.34 -42.22 35.17
N THR A 165 22.19 -41.87 34.21
CA THR A 165 23.22 -42.78 33.67
C THR A 165 24.22 -43.18 34.77
N SER A 166 24.66 -42.23 35.58
CA SER A 166 25.55 -42.45 36.73
C SER A 166 24.90 -43.35 37.80
N LEU A 167 23.61 -43.14 38.08
CA LEU A 167 22.86 -43.99 39.00
C LEU A 167 22.72 -45.42 38.46
N GLN A 168 22.42 -45.56 37.17
CA GLN A 168 22.31 -46.87 36.50
C GLN A 168 23.62 -47.65 36.59
N GLU A 169 24.76 -47.00 36.35
CA GLU A 169 26.08 -47.61 36.50
C GLU A 169 26.31 -48.09 37.94
N LYS A 170 26.05 -47.25 38.94
CA LYS A 170 26.18 -47.62 40.36
C LYS A 170 25.27 -48.80 40.75
N VAL A 171 24.06 -48.86 40.23
CA VAL A 171 23.13 -49.98 40.47
C VAL A 171 23.66 -51.27 39.83
N ASN A 172 24.17 -51.19 38.60
CA ASN A 172 24.77 -52.33 37.91
C ASN A 172 26.00 -52.86 38.67
N ASP A 173 26.86 -51.97 39.18
CA ASP A 173 28.01 -52.34 40.00
C ASP A 173 27.60 -53.06 41.30
N LEU A 174 26.52 -52.60 41.94
CA LEU A 174 25.93 -53.24 43.12
C LEU A 174 25.24 -54.57 42.80
N GLN A 175 24.79 -54.75 41.56
CA GLN A 175 24.19 -56.00 41.05
C GLN A 175 25.21 -57.09 40.70
N CYS A 176 26.49 -56.96 41.11
CA CYS A 176 27.42 -58.08 41.18
C CYS A 176 26.99 -59.07 42.28
N VAL A 177 25.88 -59.75 42.06
CA VAL A 177 25.40 -60.91 42.83
C VAL A 177 26.31 -62.10 42.52
N SER A 178 26.67 -62.87 43.55
CA SER A 178 27.31 -64.17 43.35
C SER A 178 26.39 -65.09 42.55
N TYR A 179 27.00 -66.07 41.85
CA TYR A 179 26.37 -67.00 40.90
C TYR A 179 25.23 -67.87 41.50
N ASP A 180 24.87 -67.68 42.77
CA ASP A 180 23.89 -68.45 43.55
C ASP A 180 22.70 -67.61 44.07
N GLY A 181 22.63 -66.31 43.76
CA GLY A 181 21.55 -65.42 44.22
C GLY A 181 21.77 -64.82 45.61
N THR A 182 22.97 -64.96 46.18
CA THR A 182 23.33 -64.33 47.46
C THR A 182 23.87 -62.90 47.23
N PHE A 183 23.28 -61.89 47.88
CA PHE A 183 23.81 -60.53 47.84
C PHE A 183 25.12 -60.43 48.62
N LEU A 184 26.24 -60.24 47.92
CA LEU A 184 27.55 -60.09 48.53
C LEU A 184 27.87 -58.60 48.78
N TRP A 185 27.71 -58.13 50.02
CA TRP A 185 28.14 -56.79 50.40
C TRP A 185 29.66 -56.79 50.62
N LYS A 186 30.42 -56.18 49.72
CA LYS A 186 31.88 -56.05 49.86
C LYS A 186 32.21 -54.96 50.89
N ILE A 187 32.52 -55.36 52.13
CA ILE A 187 33.04 -54.44 53.15
C ILE A 187 34.52 -54.17 52.84
N THR A 188 34.83 -53.03 52.22
CA THR A 188 36.21 -52.55 52.07
C THR A 188 36.64 -51.75 53.30
N ASN A 189 37.91 -51.89 53.73
CA ASN A 189 38.55 -51.31 54.94
C ASN A 189 38.39 -52.07 56.27
N VAL A 190 38.23 -53.39 56.26
CA VAL A 190 38.48 -54.18 57.48
C VAL A 190 40.00 -54.34 57.61
N LYS A 191 40.65 -53.44 58.37
CA LYS A 191 42.00 -53.70 58.89
C LYS A 191 41.87 -54.79 59.94
N GLU A 192 42.18 -56.02 59.55
CA GLU A 192 42.26 -57.15 60.46
C GLU A 192 43.40 -56.89 61.45
N LYS A 193 43.05 -56.65 62.72
CA LYS A 193 43.99 -56.67 63.84
C LYS A 193 43.99 -58.11 64.35
N MET A 194 44.97 -58.91 63.92
CA MET A 194 45.45 -60.08 64.67
C MET A 194 46.77 -59.73 65.34
#